data_AF-A0A455B669-F1
#
_entry.id   AF-A0A455B669-F1
#
_cell.length_a   1.000
_cell.length_b   1.000
_cell.length_c   1.000
_cell.angle_alpha   90.00
_cell.angle_beta   90.00
_cell.angle_gamma   90.00
#
_symmetry.space_group_name_H-M   'P 1'
#
loop_
_entity.id
_entity.type
_entity.pdbx_description
1 polymer ?
#
loop_
_entity_poly.entity_id
_entity_poly.type
_entity_poly.pdbx_seq_one_letter_code
_entity_poly.pdbx_strand_id
1 'polypeptide(L)'
;MLRRADHQASFVSQDCVEDSVTPIALRLNFSLVGKPLPSFGNLRPVLAVDAPTLFTASFPFEKNCGNDSICQDDLSITFSFMSLDTLVVGGSRDLNVTLTVRNQGEDSYRTQVTFFYPSGLSYRRVSGAQNQRSQRSWRLTCESEVSTEGSRTLKSTSCSINHPIFPDNSEVRLLAPAPFFSFVFL
;
A
#
# COMPACT_ATOMS: atom_id res chain seq x y z
N MET A 1 -18.62 26.35 -6.87
CA MET A 1 -18.63 24.86 -6.86
C MET A 1 -17.61 24.37 -7.87
N LEU A 2 -16.58 23.63 -7.45
CA LEU A 2 -15.85 22.78 -8.39
C LEU A 2 -16.78 21.66 -8.84
N ARG A 3 -16.74 21.32 -10.12
CA ARG A 3 -17.45 20.17 -10.69
C ARG A 3 -16.40 19.17 -11.17
N ARG A 4 -16.69 17.89 -11.01
CA ARG A 4 -15.88 16.84 -11.62
C ARG A 4 -15.96 16.97 -13.14
N ALA A 5 -14.81 16.92 -13.80
CA ALA A 5 -14.68 16.88 -15.24
C ALA A 5 -13.76 15.70 -15.56
N ASP A 6 -14.31 14.70 -16.24
CA ASP A 6 -13.60 13.47 -16.56
C ASP A 6 -13.25 13.47 -18.05
N HIS A 7 -12.00 13.14 -18.36
CA HIS A 7 -11.49 13.02 -19.73
C HIS A 7 -10.85 11.64 -19.92
N GLN A 8 -11.09 11.03 -21.09
CA GLN A 8 -10.55 9.73 -21.45
C GLN A 8 -9.41 9.90 -22.45
N ALA A 9 -8.30 9.20 -22.22
CA ALA A 9 -7.17 9.10 -23.14
C ALA A 9 -6.88 7.62 -23.42
N SER A 10 -6.57 7.29 -24.66
CA SER A 10 -6.20 5.93 -25.08
C SER A 10 -4.70 5.85 -25.33
N PHE A 11 -4.09 4.77 -24.86
CA PHE A 11 -2.67 4.49 -25.04
C PHE A 11 -2.50 3.24 -25.90
N VAL A 12 -1.49 3.22 -26.75
CA VAL A 12 -1.15 2.08 -27.61
C VAL A 12 0.28 1.65 -27.28
N SER A 13 0.46 0.40 -26.87
CA SER A 13 1.77 -0.20 -26.66
C SER A 13 2.34 -0.73 -27.98
N GLN A 14 3.66 -0.88 -28.04
CA GLN A 14 4.30 -1.62 -29.13
C GLN A 14 3.97 -3.11 -29.04
N ASP A 15 4.04 -3.83 -30.17
CA ASP A 15 3.71 -5.25 -30.27
C ASP A 15 4.58 -6.14 -29.37
N CYS A 16 5.83 -5.74 -29.12
CA CYS A 16 6.75 -6.41 -28.20
C CYS A 16 7.41 -5.38 -27.29
N VAL A 17 7.32 -5.61 -25.98
CA VAL A 17 8.00 -4.80 -24.96
C VAL A 17 9.05 -5.67 -24.27
N GLU A 18 10.30 -5.23 -24.29
CA GLU A 18 11.42 -5.96 -23.67
C GLU A 18 11.31 -6.02 -22.15
N ASP A 19 10.85 -4.93 -21.51
CA ASP A 19 10.59 -4.88 -20.08
C ASP A 19 9.09 -5.03 -19.79
N SER A 20 8.67 -6.28 -19.59
CA SER A 20 7.32 -6.66 -19.18
C SER A 20 7.18 -6.87 -17.67
N VAL A 21 8.12 -6.34 -16.88
CA VAL A 21 8.11 -6.50 -15.41
C VAL A 21 7.89 -5.17 -14.72
N THR A 22 8.52 -4.09 -15.20
CA THR A 22 8.36 -2.76 -14.62
C THR A 22 6.99 -2.18 -15.01
N PRO A 23 6.13 -1.79 -14.06
CA PRO A 23 4.84 -1.17 -14.38
C PRO A 23 5.00 0.12 -15.19
N ILE A 24 4.09 0.36 -16.13
CA ILE A 24 4.04 1.62 -16.88
C ILE A 24 3.56 2.73 -15.94
N ALA A 25 4.40 3.74 -15.70
CA ALA A 25 4.05 4.87 -14.84
C ALA A 25 3.38 6.00 -15.63
N LEU A 26 2.15 6.34 -15.27
CA LEU A 26 1.39 7.46 -15.82
C LEU A 26 1.49 8.65 -14.86
N ARG A 27 2.04 9.77 -15.33
CA ARG A 27 2.21 10.98 -14.51
C ARG A 27 1.35 12.10 -15.06
N LEU A 28 0.48 12.65 -14.20
CA LEU A 28 -0.35 13.82 -14.49
C LEU A 28 0.18 15.00 -13.68
N ASN A 29 0.61 16.05 -14.36
CA ASN A 29 0.96 17.32 -13.74
C ASN A 29 0.00 18.40 -14.25
N PHE A 30 -0.63 19.15 -13.34
CA PHE A 30 -1.56 20.22 -13.71
C PHE A 30 -1.25 21.53 -12.98
N SER A 31 -1.73 22.62 -13.58
CA SER A 31 -1.77 23.95 -12.97
C SER A 31 -3.18 24.52 -13.06
N LEU A 32 -3.53 25.43 -12.16
CA LEU A 32 -4.82 26.11 -12.16
C LEU A 32 -4.63 27.59 -12.46
N VAL A 33 -5.25 28.04 -13.56
CA VAL A 33 -5.33 29.46 -13.92
C VAL A 33 -6.75 29.95 -13.67
N GLY A 34 -6.93 30.73 -12.60
CA GLY A 34 -8.22 31.32 -12.25
C GLY A 34 -8.69 32.36 -13.26
N LYS A 35 -9.91 32.18 -13.78
CA LYS A 35 -10.61 33.23 -14.54
C LYS A 35 -11.13 34.30 -13.57
N PRO A 36 -11.02 35.61 -13.91
CA PRO A 36 -11.49 36.68 -13.06
C PRO A 36 -13.01 36.61 -12.91
N LEU A 37 -13.51 36.85 -11.69
CA LEU A 37 -14.94 36.86 -11.38
C LEU A 37 -15.47 38.30 -11.31
N PRO A 38 -16.27 38.77 -12.30
CA PRO A 38 -16.75 40.15 -12.34
C PRO A 38 -17.59 40.54 -11.12
N SER A 39 -18.38 39.59 -10.60
CA SER A 39 -19.23 39.77 -9.42
C SER A 39 -18.46 40.00 -8.12
N PHE A 40 -17.15 39.75 -8.11
CA PHE A 40 -16.28 39.91 -6.95
C PHE A 40 -15.10 40.84 -7.26
N GLY A 41 -15.30 41.87 -8.07
CA GLY A 41 -14.24 42.84 -8.38
C GLY A 41 -13.06 42.23 -9.15
N ASN A 42 -13.33 41.24 -10.01
CA ASN A 42 -12.32 40.54 -10.82
C ASN A 42 -11.28 39.74 -10.03
N LEU A 43 -11.61 39.30 -8.81
CA LEU A 43 -10.78 38.36 -8.06
C LEU A 43 -10.57 37.06 -8.84
N ARG A 44 -9.39 36.46 -8.70
CA ARG A 44 -8.98 35.23 -9.38
C ARG A 44 -8.78 34.10 -8.37
N PRO A 45 -9.43 32.94 -8.55
CA PRO A 45 -9.12 31.76 -7.77
C PRO A 45 -7.67 31.31 -7.98
N VAL A 46 -7.02 30.88 -6.92
CA VAL A 46 -5.66 30.33 -6.93
C VAL A 46 -5.67 28.95 -6.29
N LEU A 47 -4.77 28.09 -6.75
CA LEU A 47 -4.55 26.81 -6.10
C LEU A 47 -3.86 27.03 -4.75
N ALA A 48 -4.21 26.24 -3.74
CA ALA A 48 -3.50 26.29 -2.46
C ALA A 48 -2.02 25.90 -2.65
N VAL A 49 -1.14 26.50 -1.86
CA VAL A 49 0.33 26.37 -2.02
C VAL A 49 0.79 24.93 -1.74
N ASP A 50 0.08 24.23 -0.87
CA ASP A 50 0.32 22.85 -0.42
C ASP A 50 -0.51 21.81 -1.19
N ALA A 51 -1.34 22.22 -2.16
CA ALA A 51 -2.12 21.28 -2.93
C ALA A 51 -1.21 20.43 -3.83
N PRO A 52 -1.41 19.09 -3.87
CA PRO A 52 -0.67 18.24 -4.80
C PRO A 52 -1.04 18.58 -6.25
N THR A 53 -0.02 18.78 -7.08
CA THR A 53 -0.18 19.06 -8.53
C THR A 53 0.31 17.92 -9.42
N LEU A 54 1.09 17.00 -8.85
CA LEU A 54 1.62 15.81 -9.53
C LEU A 54 0.94 14.56 -8.98
N PHE A 55 0.28 13.83 -9.87
CA PHE A 55 -0.36 12.55 -9.58
C PHE A 55 0.32 11.46 -10.40
N THR A 56 0.58 10.32 -9.78
CA THR A 56 1.18 9.17 -10.47
C THR A 56 0.26 7.96 -10.32
N ALA A 57 -0.09 7.35 -11.45
CA ALA A 57 -0.72 6.05 -11.51
C ALA A 57 0.25 5.06 -12.16
N SER A 58 -0.02 3.77 -12.03
CA SER A 58 0.81 2.72 -12.64
C SER A 58 -0.07 1.65 -13.25
N PHE A 59 0.34 1.13 -14.40
CA PHE A 59 -0.30 0.04 -15.10
C PHE A 59 0.65 -1.17 -15.13
N PRO A 60 0.40 -2.23 -14.36
CA PRO A 60 1.25 -3.42 -14.35
C PRO A 60 1.04 -4.27 -15.61
N PHE A 61 2.03 -5.09 -15.95
CA PHE A 61 1.92 -6.11 -16.99
C PHE A 61 1.49 -7.43 -16.37
N GLU A 62 0.65 -8.20 -17.06
CA GLU A 62 0.34 -9.59 -16.71
C GLU A 62 1.51 -10.52 -17.06
N LYS A 63 1.84 -11.44 -16.14
CA LYS A 63 2.98 -12.37 -16.27
C LYS A 63 2.64 -13.65 -15.52
N ASN A 64 2.95 -14.78 -16.14
CA ASN A 64 2.76 -16.11 -15.55
C ASN A 64 1.30 -16.40 -15.13
N CYS A 65 0.31 -15.82 -15.80
CA CYS A 65 -1.14 -15.99 -15.56
C CYS A 65 -1.73 -17.21 -16.30
N GLY A 66 -0.97 -18.31 -16.41
CA GLY A 66 -1.45 -19.50 -17.12
C GLY A 66 -1.83 -19.26 -18.60
N ASN A 67 -2.89 -19.95 -19.05
CA ASN A 67 -3.29 -20.02 -20.47
C ASN A 67 -4.52 -19.16 -20.81
N ASP A 68 -5.23 -18.65 -19.81
CA ASP A 68 -6.39 -17.77 -19.97
C ASP A 68 -6.01 -16.28 -19.89
N SER A 69 -4.73 -15.98 -19.66
CA SER A 69 -4.18 -14.62 -19.51
C SER A 69 -4.81 -13.83 -18.36
N ILE A 70 -5.44 -14.49 -17.38
CA ILE A 70 -6.06 -13.82 -16.23
C ILE A 70 -5.33 -14.28 -14.97
N CYS A 71 -4.55 -13.38 -14.36
CA CYS A 71 -3.82 -13.71 -13.14
C CYS A 71 -4.77 -13.84 -11.95
N GLN A 72 -4.86 -15.03 -11.37
CA GLN A 72 -5.62 -15.30 -10.16
C GLN A 72 -4.68 -15.71 -9.01
N ASP A 73 -4.43 -14.78 -8.11
CA ASP A 73 -3.62 -15.00 -6.91
C ASP A 73 -4.44 -15.58 -5.75
N ASP A 74 -3.76 -16.30 -4.84
CA ASP A 74 -4.34 -16.80 -3.58
C ASP A 74 -3.46 -16.36 -2.42
N LEU A 75 -3.70 -15.13 -1.97
CA LEU A 75 -2.98 -14.52 -0.86
C LEU A 75 -3.61 -14.88 0.47
N SER A 76 -2.81 -15.47 1.36
CA SER A 76 -3.20 -15.72 2.75
C SER A 76 -2.25 -15.04 3.71
N ILE A 77 -2.81 -14.56 4.82
CA ILE A 77 -2.06 -13.93 5.92
C ILE A 77 -2.37 -14.66 7.23
N THR A 78 -1.32 -15.00 7.96
CA THR A 78 -1.42 -15.53 9.32
C THR A 78 -0.55 -14.68 10.23
N PHE A 79 -0.96 -14.52 11.49
CA PHE A 79 -0.21 -13.73 12.46
C PHE A 79 -0.14 -14.46 13.80
N SER A 80 0.94 -14.24 14.53
CA SER A 80 1.11 -14.71 15.89
C SER A 80 1.86 -13.69 16.75
N PHE A 81 1.38 -13.51 17.97
CA PHE A 81 2.09 -12.76 19.00
C PHE A 81 3.12 -13.71 19.61
N MET A 82 4.38 -13.28 19.74
CA MET A 82 5.45 -14.11 20.28
C MET A 82 5.22 -14.38 21.78
N SER A 83 4.37 -15.35 22.10
CA SER A 83 4.08 -15.82 23.47
C SER A 83 3.41 -14.79 24.39
N LEU A 84 2.79 -13.74 23.83
CA LEU A 84 2.15 -12.66 24.56
C LEU A 84 0.63 -12.71 24.36
N ASP A 85 -0.08 -13.17 25.40
CA ASP A 85 -1.55 -13.14 25.42
C ASP A 85 -2.11 -11.82 26.00
N THR A 86 -1.28 -11.09 26.75
CA THR A 86 -1.67 -9.82 27.39
C THR A 86 -0.57 -8.77 27.24
N LEU A 87 -0.96 -7.52 26.95
CA LEU A 87 -0.06 -6.37 26.98
C LEU A 87 -0.40 -5.52 28.20
N VAL A 88 0.58 -5.32 29.07
CA VAL A 88 0.45 -4.45 30.25
C VAL A 88 0.98 -3.05 29.90
N VAL A 89 0.11 -2.05 29.95
CA VAL A 89 0.47 -0.64 29.75
C VAL A 89 1.45 -0.21 30.85
N GLY A 90 2.63 0.28 30.44
CA GLY A 90 3.72 0.63 31.36
C GLY A 90 4.73 -0.51 31.63
N GLY A 91 4.49 -1.71 31.10
CA GLY A 91 5.40 -2.86 31.17
C GLY A 91 6.43 -2.88 30.03
N SER A 92 6.23 -3.76 29.04
CA SER A 92 7.13 -3.86 27.88
C SER A 92 6.93 -2.69 26.92
N ARG A 93 8.04 -2.18 26.36
CA ARG A 93 8.03 -1.02 25.44
C ARG A 93 7.83 -1.41 23.97
N ASP A 94 8.10 -2.66 23.64
CA ASP A 94 8.02 -3.20 22.29
C ASP A 94 7.06 -4.39 22.27
N LEU A 95 6.25 -4.50 21.21
CA LEU A 95 5.32 -5.60 20.98
C LEU A 95 5.53 -6.14 19.57
N ASN A 96 6.02 -7.38 19.46
CA ASN A 96 6.37 -8.01 18.20
C ASN A 96 5.30 -9.01 17.76
N VAL A 97 4.95 -8.96 16.49
CA VAL A 97 4.05 -9.89 15.80
C VAL A 97 4.80 -10.51 14.65
N THR A 98 4.72 -11.82 14.58
CA THR A 98 5.16 -12.57 13.41
C THR A 98 3.99 -12.67 12.46
N LEU A 99 4.15 -12.18 11.24
CA LEU A 99 3.19 -12.36 10.16
C LEU A 99 3.79 -13.29 9.12
N THR A 100 2.96 -14.15 8.55
CA THR A 100 3.33 -14.96 7.41
C THR A 100 2.36 -14.67 6.30
N VAL A 101 2.88 -14.18 5.18
CA VAL A 101 2.12 -13.95 3.95
C VAL A 101 2.51 -15.03 2.97
N ARG A 102 1.51 -15.71 2.41
CA ARG A 102 1.72 -16.79 1.45
C ARG A 102 0.92 -16.51 0.19
N ASN A 103 1.50 -16.82 -0.96
CA ASN A 103 0.80 -16.87 -2.23
C ASN A 103 0.78 -18.32 -2.71
N GLN A 104 -0.42 -18.90 -2.84
CA GLN A 104 -0.62 -20.27 -3.33
C GLN A 104 -1.29 -20.31 -4.71
N GLY A 105 -1.59 -19.14 -5.29
CA GLY A 105 -2.12 -18.99 -6.63
C GLY A 105 -1.01 -18.57 -7.59
N GLU A 106 -1.39 -17.79 -8.60
CA GLU A 106 -0.47 -17.23 -9.59
C GLU A 106 0.25 -15.98 -9.06
N ASP A 107 1.17 -15.41 -9.85
CA ASP A 107 1.93 -14.22 -9.50
C ASP A 107 1.03 -13.04 -9.09
N SER A 108 1.25 -12.51 -7.89
CA SER A 108 0.46 -11.40 -7.34
C SER A 108 1.17 -10.06 -7.60
N TYR A 109 0.42 -9.08 -8.12
CA TYR A 109 0.93 -7.74 -8.40
C TYR A 109 0.64 -6.78 -7.27
N ARG A 110 1.63 -5.95 -6.91
CA ARG A 110 1.48 -4.92 -5.86
C ARG A 110 0.97 -5.52 -4.54
N THR A 111 1.46 -6.70 -4.16
CA THR A 111 1.11 -7.29 -2.88
C THR A 111 1.53 -6.37 -1.73
N GLN A 112 0.56 -6.03 -0.89
CA GLN A 112 0.76 -5.12 0.24
C GLN A 112 0.03 -5.66 1.48
N VAL A 113 0.65 -5.48 2.64
CA VAL A 113 0.02 -5.74 3.95
C VAL A 113 -0.17 -4.43 4.68
N THR A 114 -1.40 -4.16 5.12
CA THR A 114 -1.75 -2.97 5.88
C THR A 114 -2.06 -3.34 7.33
N PHE A 115 -1.32 -2.74 8.25
CA PHE A 115 -1.52 -2.86 9.69
C PHE A 115 -2.35 -1.69 10.19
N PHE A 116 -3.38 -1.98 10.98
CA PHE A 116 -4.18 -0.96 11.65
C PHE A 116 -3.99 -1.07 13.16
N TYR A 117 -3.57 0.01 13.82
CA TYR A 117 -3.24 -0.02 15.24
C TYR A 117 -3.71 1.26 15.96
N PRO A 118 -4.03 1.19 17.26
CA PRO A 118 -4.47 2.35 18.03
C PRO A 118 -3.36 3.39 18.19
N SER A 119 -3.74 4.63 18.49
CA SER A 119 -2.83 5.78 18.59
C SER A 119 -1.73 5.64 19.64
N GLY A 120 -1.95 4.79 20.66
CA GLY A 120 -0.97 4.45 21.69
C GLY A 120 0.20 3.56 21.20
N LEU A 121 0.11 3.05 19.98
CA LEU A 121 1.19 2.32 19.31
C LEU A 121 1.77 3.15 18.16
N SER A 122 3.01 2.83 17.82
CA SER A 122 3.72 3.41 16.69
C SER A 122 4.47 2.33 15.95
N TYR A 123 4.40 2.35 14.63
CA TYR A 123 5.28 1.56 13.80
C TYR A 123 6.75 1.93 14.03
N ARG A 124 7.61 0.93 14.21
CA ARG A 124 9.06 1.11 14.38
C ARG A 124 9.85 0.54 13.20
N ARG A 125 9.68 -0.75 12.94
CA ARG A 125 10.38 -1.46 11.88
C ARG A 125 9.65 -2.76 11.54
N VAL A 126 9.67 -3.13 10.28
CA VAL A 126 9.44 -4.49 9.82
C VAL A 126 10.75 -5.09 9.36
N SER A 127 11.04 -6.31 9.79
CA SER A 127 12.14 -7.10 9.26
C SER A 127 11.60 -8.39 8.66
N GLY A 128 12.04 -8.70 7.44
CA GLY A 128 11.81 -10.02 6.86
C GLY A 128 12.60 -11.06 7.66
N ALA A 129 11.91 -12.03 8.27
CA ALA A 129 12.52 -13.21 8.83
C ALA A 129 12.88 -14.14 7.67
N GLN A 130 14.07 -13.95 7.12
CA GLN A 130 14.57 -14.77 6.03
C GLN A 130 14.85 -16.18 6.56
N ASN A 131 14.18 -17.18 6.01
CA ASN A 131 14.54 -18.57 6.27
C ASN A 131 15.91 -18.83 5.63
N GLN A 132 16.89 -19.24 6.44
CA GLN A 132 18.25 -19.61 5.97
C GLN A 132 18.23 -20.74 4.91
N ARG A 133 17.11 -21.48 4.80
CA ARG A 133 16.88 -22.54 3.82
C ARG A 133 16.24 -22.06 2.51
N SER A 134 15.65 -20.87 2.47
CA SER A 134 15.08 -20.29 1.25
C SER A 134 16.11 -19.38 0.59
N GLN A 135 16.53 -19.71 -0.63
CA GLN A 135 17.45 -18.90 -1.45
C GLN A 135 16.85 -17.54 -1.88
N ARG A 136 15.55 -17.31 -1.65
CA ARG A 136 14.87 -16.07 -2.06
C ARG A 136 15.00 -14.99 -0.98
N SER A 137 15.42 -13.80 -1.40
CA SER A 137 15.43 -12.59 -0.58
C SER A 137 14.20 -11.75 -0.92
N TRP A 138 13.41 -11.41 0.09
CA TRP A 138 12.20 -10.63 -0.06
C TRP A 138 12.46 -9.16 0.25
N ARG A 139 12.13 -8.27 -0.68
CA ARG A 139 12.22 -6.81 -0.46
C ARG A 139 10.95 -6.29 0.19
N LEU A 140 11.10 -5.44 1.21
CA LEU A 140 10.00 -4.88 1.98
C LEU A 140 10.15 -3.37 2.07
N THR A 141 9.12 -2.64 1.68
CA THR A 141 9.07 -1.18 1.78
C THR A 141 7.79 -0.79 2.51
N CYS A 142 7.92 -0.08 3.63
CA CYS A 142 6.79 0.28 4.48
C CYS A 142 6.62 1.78 4.59
N GLU A 143 5.37 2.24 4.50
CA GLU A 143 4.97 3.63 4.61
C GLU A 143 3.85 3.74 5.64
N SER A 144 3.94 4.73 6.54
CA SER A 144 2.91 4.95 7.56
C SER A 144 2.02 6.11 7.12
N GLU A 145 0.72 5.87 7.05
CA GLU A 145 -0.25 6.91 6.78
C GLU A 145 -0.86 7.43 8.08
N VAL A 146 -0.91 8.74 8.21
CA VAL A 146 -1.65 9.40 9.28
C VAL A 146 -3.02 9.74 8.71
N SER A 147 -4.04 8.98 9.07
CA SER A 147 -5.42 9.26 8.69
C SER A 147 -5.82 10.65 9.22
N THR A 148 -6.02 11.60 8.30
CA THR A 148 -6.39 12.99 8.60
C THR A 148 -7.89 13.23 8.71
N GLU A 149 -8.73 12.19 8.62
CA GLU A 149 -10.19 12.34 8.66
C GLU A 149 -10.85 11.78 9.93
N GLY A 150 -11.22 12.72 10.81
CA GLY A 150 -12.60 12.84 11.30
C GLY A 150 -13.15 11.86 12.35
N SER A 151 -12.59 10.67 12.57
CA SER A 151 -13.10 9.78 13.62
C SER A 151 -12.06 8.81 14.19
N ARG A 152 -11.51 9.20 15.35
CA ARG A 152 -10.92 8.36 16.41
C ARG A 152 -9.80 7.38 16.01
N THR A 153 -8.58 7.80 16.36
CA THR A 153 -7.56 7.00 17.09
C THR A 153 -6.91 5.78 16.42
N LEU A 154 -7.19 5.41 15.17
CA LEU A 154 -6.45 4.35 14.45
C LEU A 154 -5.45 4.91 13.45
N LYS A 155 -4.20 4.46 13.56
CA LYS A 155 -3.10 4.67 12.61
C LYS A 155 -2.97 3.46 11.70
N SER A 156 -2.45 3.68 10.49
CA SER A 156 -2.15 2.59 9.56
C SER A 156 -0.70 2.62 9.08
N THR A 157 -0.15 1.44 8.83
CA THR A 157 1.12 1.28 8.13
C THR A 157 0.99 0.22 7.06
N SER A 158 1.36 0.57 5.84
CA SER A 158 1.28 -0.29 4.68
C SER A 158 2.68 -0.74 4.27
N CYS A 159 2.89 -2.04 4.08
CA CYS A 159 4.16 -2.64 3.69
C CYS A 159 4.01 -3.39 2.37
N SER A 160 4.70 -2.92 1.33
CA SER A 160 4.78 -3.56 0.02
C SER A 160 5.75 -4.73 0.05
N ILE A 161 5.32 -5.89 -0.47
CA ILE A 161 6.08 -7.14 -0.50
C ILE A 161 6.58 -7.39 -1.92
N ASN A 162 7.90 -7.49 -2.06
CA ASN A 162 8.60 -7.88 -3.29
C ASN A 162 8.12 -7.16 -4.56
N HIS A 163 7.84 -5.86 -4.45
CA HIS A 163 7.36 -5.06 -5.57
C HIS A 163 8.27 -5.22 -6.82
N PRO A 164 7.72 -5.43 -8.03
CA PRO A 164 6.29 -5.37 -8.37
C PRO A 164 5.49 -6.69 -8.21
N ILE A 165 6.16 -7.84 -8.12
CA ILE A 165 5.53 -9.17 -8.18
C ILE A 165 5.89 -10.00 -6.94
N PHE A 166 4.88 -10.48 -6.23
CA PHE A 166 5.02 -11.55 -5.24
C PHE A 166 4.72 -12.90 -5.92
N PRO A 167 5.74 -13.76 -6.13
CA PRO A 167 5.59 -14.92 -7.01
C PRO A 167 4.58 -15.95 -6.51
N ASP A 168 4.16 -16.83 -7.40
CA ASP A 168 3.46 -18.07 -7.07
C ASP A 168 4.25 -18.90 -6.03
N ASN A 169 3.52 -19.73 -5.27
CA ASN A 169 4.06 -20.68 -4.30
C ASN A 169 5.13 -20.10 -3.35
N SER A 170 4.93 -18.84 -2.94
CA SER A 170 5.90 -18.10 -2.14
C SER A 170 5.40 -17.82 -0.73
N GLU A 171 6.32 -17.76 0.21
CA GLU A 171 6.04 -17.46 1.62
C GLU A 171 7.08 -16.45 2.13
N VAL A 172 6.61 -15.38 2.74
CA VAL A 172 7.44 -14.42 3.48
C VAL A 172 6.96 -14.31 4.91
N ARG A 173 7.92 -14.35 5.84
CA ARG A 173 7.68 -14.09 7.25
C ARG A 173 8.18 -12.71 7.61
N LEU A 174 7.34 -11.91 8.26
CA LEU A 174 7.59 -10.54 8.66
C LEU A 174 7.52 -10.47 10.18
N LEU A 175 8.45 -9.75 10.79
CA LEU A 175 8.30 -9.31 12.17
C LEU A 175 7.84 -7.86 12.12
N ALA A 176 6.62 -7.58 12.59
CA ALA A 176 6.02 -6.26 12.63
C ALA A 176 5.61 -5.89 14.07
N PRO A 177 5.49 -4.60 14.39
CA PRO A 177 4.83 -4.19 15.63
C PRO A 177 3.33 -4.56 15.59
N ALA A 178 2.78 -5.03 16.69
CA ALA A 178 1.40 -5.52 16.72
C ALA A 178 0.32 -4.49 16.37
N PRO A 179 -0.72 -4.91 15.62
CA PRO A 179 -2.06 -4.37 15.75
C PRO A 179 -2.82 -5.05 16.92
N PHE A 180 -3.58 -4.27 17.70
CA PHE A 180 -4.56 -4.80 18.64
C PHE A 180 -5.95 -4.81 18.00
N PHE A 181 -6.65 -5.93 18.10
CA PHE A 181 -8.11 -5.99 18.00
C PHE A 181 -8.71 -5.74 19.40
N SER A 182 -9.59 -4.75 19.53
CA SER A 182 -10.41 -4.59 20.73
C SER A 182 -11.67 -5.43 20.54
N PHE A 183 -11.78 -6.56 21.25
CA PHE A 183 -13.08 -7.15 21.55
C PHE A 183 -13.63 -6.42 22.77
N VAL A 184 -14.64 -5.58 22.56
CA VAL A 184 -15.53 -5.17 23.66
C VAL A 184 -16.58 -6.28 23.74
N PHE A 185 -16.50 -7.12 24.77
CA PHE A 185 -17.66 -7.89 25.21
C PHE A 185 -18.61 -6.91 25.90
N LEU A 186 -19.81 -6.75 25.32
CA LEU A 186 -21.01 -6.38 26.07
C LEU A 186 -21.84 -7.65 26.26
#